data_AF-A0A4R5VS58-F1
#
_entry.id   AF-A0A4R5VS58-F1
#
_cell.length_a   1.000
_cell.length_b   1.000
_cell.length_c   1.000
_cell.angle_alpha   90.00
_cell.angle_beta   90.00
_cell.angle_gamma   90.00
#
_symmetry.space_group_name_H-M   'P 1'
#
loop_
_entity.id
_entity.type
_entity.pdbx_description
1 polymer ?
#
loop_
_entity_poly.entity_id
_entity_poly.type
_entity_poly.pdbx_seq_one_letter_code
_entity_poly.pdbx_strand_id
1 'polypeptide(L)'
;MGLDMYLFSAPKIDGMNFEDVLLANGRFHKLEEGDMLYERLKPYIKHFEEYGRKWSSMLEEVAYWRKANQIHNWFVENLNNGTDEPVFTVEVTKDQLRELYKLCIEALTKQTHPHEQLPTRPGCFFGSIAYDDYYYKEIDRTKSIVENLLKNFNFETHYLLYQCSW
;
A
#
# COMPACT_ATOMS: atom_id res chain seq x y z
N MET A 1 15.81 11.93 -3.37
CA MET A 1 14.84 10.83 -3.22
C MET A 1 14.13 11.00 -1.88
N GLY A 2 12.97 10.38 -1.69
CA GLY A 2 12.18 10.52 -0.47
C GLY A 2 11.15 9.41 -0.40
N LEU A 3 10.40 9.34 0.71
CA LEU A 3 9.41 8.29 0.94
C LEU A 3 8.21 8.37 -0.02
N ASP A 4 8.12 7.37 -0.88
CA ASP A 4 6.96 7.06 -1.70
C ASP A 4 6.26 5.82 -1.14
N MET A 5 4.93 5.90 -1.01
CA MET A 5 4.11 4.86 -0.40
C MET A 5 2.93 4.56 -1.31
N TYR A 6 2.62 3.28 -1.50
CA TYR A 6 1.59 2.82 -2.40
C TYR A 6 0.73 1.76 -1.72
N LEU A 7 -0.56 1.74 -2.05
CA LEU A 7 -1.36 0.53 -1.97
C LEU A 7 -1.59 0.00 -3.37
N PHE A 8 -1.32 -1.28 -3.57
CA PHE A 8 -1.59 -1.99 -4.81
C PHE A 8 -2.69 -3.03 -4.60
N SER A 9 -3.57 -3.16 -5.58
CA SER A 9 -4.45 -4.32 -5.75
C SER A 9 -3.70 -5.38 -6.56
N ALA A 10 -3.64 -6.60 -6.04
CA ALA A 10 -3.14 -7.76 -6.76
C ALA A 10 -4.22 -8.86 -6.81
N PRO A 11 -4.42 -9.53 -7.95
CA PRO A 11 -5.42 -10.59 -8.05
C PRO A 11 -5.00 -11.81 -7.23
N LYS A 12 -5.97 -12.47 -6.60
CA LYS A 12 -5.79 -13.80 -6.01
C LYS A 12 -5.89 -14.83 -7.12
N ILE A 13 -4.86 -15.66 -7.25
CA ILE A 13 -4.77 -16.68 -8.30
C ILE A 13 -4.65 -18.04 -7.61
N ASP A 14 -5.56 -18.97 -7.92
CA ASP A 14 -5.68 -20.26 -7.23
C ASP A 14 -4.36 -21.03 -7.12
N GLY A 15 -3.82 -21.21 -5.91
CA GLY A 15 -2.54 -21.89 -5.68
C GLY A 15 -1.32 -20.97 -5.77
N MET A 16 -1.49 -19.65 -5.69
CA MET A 16 -0.43 -18.66 -5.50
C MET A 16 -0.76 -17.78 -4.30
N ASN A 17 0.22 -17.56 -3.43
CA ASN A 17 0.13 -16.52 -2.40
C ASN A 17 0.50 -15.14 -2.99
N PHE A 18 0.43 -14.07 -2.19
CA PHE A 18 0.75 -12.74 -2.70
C PHE A 18 2.21 -12.60 -3.16
N GLU A 19 3.16 -13.28 -2.51
CA GLU A 19 4.59 -13.26 -2.88
C GLU A 19 4.80 -13.91 -4.25
N ASP A 20 4.14 -15.04 -4.51
CA ASP A 20 4.16 -15.71 -5.80
C ASP A 20 3.62 -14.79 -6.90
N VAL A 21 2.52 -14.07 -6.64
CA VAL A 21 1.94 -13.10 -7.57
C VAL A 21 2.90 -11.94 -7.84
N LEU A 22 3.57 -11.42 -6.80
CA LEU A 22 4.58 -10.37 -6.95
C LEU A 22 5.79 -10.84 -7.76
N LEU A 23 6.31 -12.04 -7.49
CA LEU A 23 7.42 -12.64 -8.22
C LEU A 23 7.05 -12.87 -9.69
N ALA A 24 5.85 -13.38 -9.95
CA ALA A 24 5.31 -13.57 -11.29
C ALA A 24 5.18 -12.24 -12.03
N ASN A 25 4.66 -11.19 -11.37
CA ASN A 25 4.55 -9.85 -11.94
C ASN A 25 5.92 -9.28 -12.33
N GLY A 26 6.92 -9.36 -11.44
CA GLY A 26 8.27 -8.86 -11.71
C GLY A 26 9.00 -9.61 -12.83
N ARG A 27 8.64 -10.87 -13.09
CA ARG A 27 9.25 -11.72 -14.13
C ARG A 27 8.39 -11.85 -15.39
N PHE A 28 7.26 -11.17 -15.45
CA PHE A 28 6.28 -11.34 -16.52
C PHE A 28 6.88 -11.15 -17.93
N HIS A 29 7.77 -10.18 -18.11
CA HIS A 29 8.47 -9.92 -19.38
C HIS A 29 9.37 -11.07 -19.86
N LYS A 30 9.63 -12.08 -19.03
CA LYS A 30 10.44 -13.26 -19.34
C LYS A 30 9.62 -14.51 -19.64
N LEU A 31 8.30 -14.44 -19.44
CA LEU A 31 7.40 -15.58 -19.70
C LEU A 31 7.02 -15.57 -21.19
N GLU A 32 7.04 -16.74 -21.81
CA GLU A 32 6.69 -16.89 -23.22
C GLU A 32 5.23 -17.33 -23.38
N GLU A 33 4.58 -16.88 -24.46
CA GLU A 33 3.22 -17.32 -24.76
C GLU A 33 3.20 -18.84 -25.01
N GLY A 34 2.26 -19.55 -24.38
CA GLY A 34 2.25 -21.03 -24.33
C GLY A 34 2.86 -21.64 -23.08
N ASP A 35 3.60 -20.89 -22.25
CA ASP A 35 3.98 -21.37 -20.91
C ASP A 35 2.72 -21.55 -20.05
N MET A 36 2.63 -22.66 -19.31
CA MET A 36 1.49 -22.91 -18.40
C MET A 36 1.29 -21.78 -17.40
N LEU A 37 2.39 -21.18 -16.93
CA LEU A 37 2.33 -20.03 -16.03
C LEU A 37 1.82 -18.78 -16.77
N TYR A 38 2.28 -18.52 -18.00
CA TYR A 38 1.81 -17.38 -18.78
C TYR A 38 0.29 -17.46 -19.01
N GLU A 39 -0.21 -18.60 -19.50
CA GLU A 39 -1.64 -18.79 -19.78
C GLU A 39 -2.51 -18.64 -18.52
N ARG A 40 -1.98 -19.05 -17.36
CA ARG A 40 -2.66 -18.86 -16.07
C ARG A 40 -2.71 -17.39 -15.64
N LEU A 41 -1.65 -16.62 -15.90
CA LEU A 41 -1.56 -15.20 -15.52
C LEU A 41 -2.27 -14.28 -16.53
N LYS A 42 -2.35 -14.69 -17.80
CA LYS A 42 -2.89 -13.92 -18.94
C LYS A 42 -4.21 -13.19 -18.64
N PRO A 43 -5.22 -13.80 -17.99
CA PRO A 43 -6.50 -13.14 -17.71
C PRO A 43 -6.40 -11.97 -16.70
N TYR A 44 -5.33 -11.94 -15.91
CA TYR A 44 -5.14 -11.00 -14.81
C TYR A 44 -4.25 -9.81 -15.18
N ILE A 45 -3.64 -9.85 -16.36
CA ILE A 45 -2.73 -8.81 -16.82
C ILE A 45 -3.56 -7.60 -17.27
N LYS A 46 -3.24 -6.45 -16.69
CA LYS A 46 -3.77 -5.15 -17.10
C LYS A 46 -2.74 -4.42 -17.93
N HIS A 47 -3.23 -3.65 -18.90
CA HIS A 47 -2.41 -2.79 -19.74
C HIS A 47 -2.68 -1.33 -19.37
N PHE A 48 -1.62 -0.61 -19.08
CA PHE A 48 -1.66 0.77 -18.65
C PHE A 48 -0.97 1.66 -19.68
N GLU A 49 -1.47 2.89 -19.81
CA GLU A 49 -0.88 3.92 -20.66
C GLU A 49 -0.96 5.28 -19.95
N GLU A 50 0.18 5.84 -19.61
CA GLU A 50 0.26 7.14 -18.94
C GLU A 50 1.48 7.92 -19.46
N TYR A 51 1.30 9.22 -19.72
CA TYR A 51 2.34 10.10 -20.28
C TYR A 51 3.07 9.51 -21.51
N GLY A 52 2.34 8.76 -22.36
CA GLY A 52 2.88 8.11 -23.56
C GLY A 52 3.72 6.87 -23.30
N ARG A 53 3.81 6.39 -22.06
CA ARG A 53 4.46 5.11 -21.70
C ARG A 53 3.40 4.03 -21.57
N LYS A 54 3.69 2.85 -22.10
CA LYS A 54 2.83 1.67 -22.00
C LYS A 54 3.52 0.61 -21.19
N TRP A 55 2.80 0.00 -20.25
CA TRP A 55 3.30 -1.13 -19.49
C TRP A 55 2.17 -2.10 -19.17
N SER A 56 2.54 -3.32 -18.83
CA SER A 56 1.62 -4.37 -18.40
C SER A 56 1.95 -4.76 -16.98
N SER A 57 0.93 -4.92 -16.14
CA SER A 57 1.11 -5.29 -14.74
C SER A 57 -0.15 -6.02 -14.26
N MET A 58 0.02 -6.96 -13.35
CA MET A 58 -1.09 -7.53 -12.58
C MET A 58 -1.44 -6.66 -11.36
N LEU A 59 -0.51 -5.79 -10.96
CA LEU A 59 -0.70 -4.83 -9.87
C LEU A 59 -1.35 -3.55 -10.40
N GLU A 60 -2.39 -3.10 -9.72
CA GLU A 60 -3.05 -1.81 -9.95
C GLU A 60 -2.86 -0.91 -8.74
N GLU A 61 -2.37 0.31 -8.96
CA GLU A 61 -2.24 1.31 -7.90
C GLU A 61 -3.63 1.78 -7.46
N VAL A 62 -3.95 1.65 -6.18
CA VAL A 62 -5.23 2.10 -5.62
C VAL A 62 -5.09 3.27 -4.64
N ALA A 63 -3.88 3.53 -4.15
CA ALA A 63 -3.57 4.72 -3.36
C ALA A 63 -2.09 5.07 -3.41
N TYR A 64 -1.78 6.35 -3.27
CA TYR A 64 -0.43 6.88 -3.20
C TYR A 64 -0.30 7.98 -2.12
N TRP A 65 0.78 7.93 -1.36
CA TRP A 65 1.21 8.99 -0.45
C TRP A 65 2.65 9.39 -0.71
N ARG A 66 2.91 10.68 -0.48
CA ARG A 66 4.26 11.25 -0.50
C ARG A 66 4.58 11.75 0.89
N LYS A 67 5.52 11.10 1.57
CA LYS A 67 6.01 11.52 2.90
C LYS A 67 4.93 11.66 3.98
N ALA A 68 3.91 10.81 3.94
CA ALA A 68 2.92 10.67 5.03
C ALA A 68 3.55 9.87 6.19
N ASN A 69 4.49 10.51 6.89
CA ASN A 69 5.40 9.91 7.86
C ASN A 69 4.70 9.02 8.90
N GLN A 70 3.71 9.57 9.58
CA GLN A 70 2.93 8.92 10.62
C GLN A 70 2.15 7.69 10.13
N ILE A 71 1.75 7.70 8.86
CA ILE A 71 1.03 6.60 8.23
C ILE A 71 2.01 5.49 7.83
N HIS A 72 3.17 5.86 7.29
CA HIS A 72 4.25 4.90 7.03
C HIS A 72 4.72 4.21 8.31
N ASN A 73 4.93 4.99 9.37
CA ASN A 73 5.30 4.44 10.67
C ASN A 73 4.27 3.42 11.15
N TRP A 74 2.97 3.70 11.00
CA TRP A 74 1.93 2.73 11.32
C TRP A 74 2.06 1.43 10.51
N PHE A 75 2.28 1.50 9.20
CA PHE A 75 2.47 0.30 8.38
C PHE A 75 3.71 -0.51 8.80
N VAL A 76 4.82 0.16 9.09
CA VAL A 76 6.06 -0.48 9.54
C VAL A 76 5.87 -1.19 10.88
N GLU A 77 5.33 -0.51 11.88
CA GLU A 77 5.18 -1.07 13.23
C GLU A 77 4.15 -2.20 13.27
N ASN A 78 3.02 -2.05 12.57
CA ASN A 78 1.90 -3.00 12.69
C ASN A 78 1.96 -4.14 11.67
N LEU A 79 2.57 -3.93 10.50
CA LEU A 79 2.60 -4.94 9.43
C LEU A 79 3.98 -5.55 9.20
N ASN A 80 5.07 -4.85 9.58
CA ASN A 80 6.44 -5.32 9.37
C ASN A 80 7.26 -5.41 10.67
N ASN A 81 6.58 -5.53 11.81
CA ASN A 81 7.19 -5.70 13.15
C ASN A 81 8.28 -4.66 13.46
N GLY A 82 8.09 -3.41 13.05
CA GLY A 82 9.03 -2.30 13.27
C GLY A 82 10.24 -2.29 12.31
N THR A 83 10.36 -3.30 11.44
CA THR A 83 11.44 -3.39 10.46
C THR A 83 11.15 -2.47 9.28
N ASP A 84 12.00 -1.49 9.03
CA ASP A 84 11.83 -0.51 7.95
C ASP A 84 12.93 -0.69 6.93
N GLU A 85 12.68 -1.54 5.93
CA GLU A 85 13.60 -1.72 4.81
C GLU A 85 13.37 -0.65 3.74
N PRO A 86 14.40 -0.22 3.00
CA PRO A 86 14.26 0.82 1.97
C PRO A 86 13.21 0.50 0.90
N VAL A 87 12.95 -0.79 0.65
CA VAL A 87 11.89 -1.28 -0.23
C VAL A 87 11.32 -2.56 0.36
N PHE A 88 10.05 -2.56 0.74
CA PHE A 88 9.34 -3.78 1.13
C PHE A 88 7.90 -3.77 0.63
N THR A 89 7.27 -4.95 0.63
CA THR A 89 5.86 -5.12 0.30
C THR A 89 5.22 -6.11 1.25
N VAL A 90 4.09 -5.75 1.84
CA VAL A 90 3.35 -6.58 2.81
C VAL A 90 1.86 -6.55 2.50
N GLU A 91 1.17 -7.65 2.80
CA GLU A 91 -0.29 -7.71 2.69
C GLU A 91 -0.96 -6.87 3.79
N VAL A 92 -2.01 -6.15 3.41
CA VAL A 92 -2.89 -5.39 4.30
C VAL A 92 -4.26 -6.06 4.30
N THR A 93 -4.62 -6.65 5.43
CA THR A 93 -5.94 -7.27 5.60
C THR A 93 -7.02 -6.22 5.82
N LYS A 94 -8.28 -6.60 5.58
CA LYS A 94 -9.44 -5.74 5.83
C LYS A 94 -9.53 -5.26 7.29
N ASP A 95 -9.16 -6.10 8.24
CA ASP A 95 -9.24 -5.76 9.66
C ASP A 95 -8.12 -4.79 10.08
N GLN A 96 -6.90 -4.96 9.57
CA GLN A 96 -5.83 -3.98 9.72
C GLN A 96 -6.22 -2.63 9.11
N LEU A 97 -6.89 -2.63 7.96
CA LEU A 97 -7.36 -1.40 7.33
C LEU A 97 -8.46 -0.71 8.17
N ARG A 98 -9.35 -1.48 8.84
CA ARG A 98 -10.34 -0.95 9.78
C ARG A 98 -9.69 -0.35 11.03
N GLU A 99 -8.60 -0.96 11.52
CA GLU A 99 -7.84 -0.44 12.65
C GLU A 99 -7.20 0.91 12.29
N LEU A 100 -6.53 1.00 11.14
CA LEU A 100 -5.98 2.27 10.64
C LEU A 100 -7.07 3.35 10.50
N TYR A 101 -8.24 2.99 9.97
CA TYR A 101 -9.38 3.90 9.85
C TYR A 101 -9.79 4.48 11.21
N LYS A 102 -9.93 3.60 12.21
CA LYS A 102 -10.32 3.98 13.57
C LYS A 102 -9.30 4.93 14.19
N LEU A 103 -8.01 4.61 14.08
CA LEU A 103 -6.92 5.48 14.58
C LEU A 103 -6.93 6.85 13.90
N CYS A 104 -7.21 6.92 12.59
CA CYS A 104 -7.35 8.19 11.90
C CYS A 104 -8.50 9.04 12.46
N ILE A 105 -9.66 8.44 12.76
CA ILE A 105 -10.80 9.15 13.36
C ILE A 105 -10.46 9.64 14.78
N GLU A 106 -9.85 8.79 15.60
CA GLU A 106 -9.48 9.14 16.97
C GLU A 106 -8.50 10.32 17.01
N ALA A 107 -7.46 10.27 16.17
CA ALA A 107 -6.48 11.35 16.03
C ALA A 107 -7.11 12.69 15.57
N LEU A 108 -8.10 12.66 14.68
CA LEU A 108 -8.78 13.87 14.18
C LEU A 108 -9.80 14.44 15.16
N THR A 109 -10.44 13.60 15.96
CA THR A 109 -11.45 14.02 16.94
C THR A 109 -10.85 14.55 18.25
N LYS A 110 -9.51 14.60 18.36
CA LYS A 110 -8.76 15.06 19.55
C LYS A 110 -9.12 14.29 20.84
N GLN A 111 -9.63 13.07 20.70
CA GLN A 111 -9.97 12.22 21.85
C GLN A 111 -8.71 11.60 22.49
N THR A 112 -7.58 11.68 21.80
CA THR A 112 -6.29 11.08 22.18
C THR A 112 -5.14 11.99 21.82
N HIS A 113 -3.97 11.75 22.42
CA HIS A 113 -2.73 12.39 22.04
C HIS A 113 -2.19 11.73 20.76
N PRO A 114 -2.14 12.42 19.60
CA PRO A 114 -1.83 11.76 18.32
C PRO A 114 -0.43 11.12 18.27
N HIS A 115 0.51 11.63 19.08
CA HIS A 115 1.85 11.06 19.23
C HIS A 115 1.88 9.68 19.92
N GLU A 116 0.81 9.28 20.60
CA GLU A 116 0.70 7.94 21.20
C GLU A 116 0.13 6.93 20.20
N GLN A 117 -0.71 7.38 19.25
CA GLN A 117 -1.45 6.49 18.34
C GLN A 117 -0.86 6.43 16.93
N LEU A 118 -0.51 7.59 16.37
CA LEU A 118 0.10 7.72 15.04
C LEU A 118 1.36 8.57 15.16
N PRO A 119 2.41 8.08 15.85
CA PRO A 119 3.65 8.81 15.99
C PRO A 119 4.37 8.97 14.66
N THR A 120 5.05 10.09 14.48
CA THR A 120 6.04 10.28 13.42
C THR A 120 7.37 9.60 13.75
N ARG A 121 8.08 9.10 12.74
CA ARG A 121 9.41 8.49 12.82
C ARG A 121 10.50 9.42 12.24
N PRO A 122 11.66 9.58 12.90
CA PRO A 122 12.76 10.34 12.34
C PRO A 122 13.40 9.62 11.16
N GLY A 123 13.81 10.38 10.13
CA GLY A 123 14.56 9.86 8.99
C GLY A 123 14.71 10.89 7.88
N CYS A 124 15.85 10.92 7.21
CA CYS A 124 16.14 11.94 6.19
C CYS A 124 15.23 11.87 4.96
N PHE A 125 14.55 10.75 4.74
CA PHE A 125 13.65 10.53 3.61
C PHE A 125 12.16 10.69 3.94
N PHE A 126 11.80 10.71 5.23
CA PHE A 126 10.42 10.54 5.71
C PHE A 126 9.61 11.83 5.86
N GLY A 127 10.22 12.99 5.64
CA GLY A 127 9.52 14.28 5.74
C GLY A 127 9.53 14.87 7.15
N SER A 128 8.50 15.63 7.49
CA SER A 128 8.38 16.33 8.78
C SER A 128 8.06 15.36 9.92
N ILE A 129 8.56 15.69 11.11
CA ILE A 129 8.21 15.04 12.40
C ILE A 129 7.28 15.92 13.25
N ALA A 130 6.88 17.08 12.73
CA ALA A 130 5.99 17.99 13.44
C ALA A 130 4.54 17.50 13.37
N TYR A 131 3.80 17.74 14.44
CA TYR A 131 2.36 17.47 14.56
C TYR A 131 1.59 18.74 14.17
N ASP A 132 1.83 19.20 12.95
CA ASP A 132 1.28 20.43 12.39
C ASP A 132 0.10 20.15 11.44
N ASP A 133 -0.38 21.15 10.71
CA ASP A 133 -1.50 21.00 9.78
C ASP A 133 -1.23 19.96 8.68
N TYR A 134 0.04 19.76 8.29
CA TYR A 134 0.40 18.75 7.30
C TYR A 134 0.20 17.33 7.86
N TYR A 135 0.60 17.11 9.12
CA TYR A 135 0.33 15.84 9.83
C TYR A 135 -1.16 15.50 9.83
N TYR A 136 -2.02 16.45 10.24
CA TYR A 136 -3.46 16.19 10.30
C TYR A 136 -4.11 16.05 8.92
N LYS A 137 -3.62 16.81 7.92
CA LYS A 137 -4.09 16.70 6.54
C LYS A 137 -3.83 15.32 5.95
N GLU A 138 -2.65 14.76 6.16
CA GLU A 138 -2.33 13.41 5.67
C GLU A 138 -3.15 12.33 6.40
N ILE A 139 -3.50 12.53 7.68
CA ILE A 139 -4.43 11.63 8.40
C ILE A 139 -5.84 11.71 7.79
N ASP A 140 -6.37 12.91 7.55
CA ASP A 140 -7.71 13.07 6.96
C ASP A 140 -7.79 12.52 5.53
N ARG A 141 -6.73 12.71 4.75
CA ARG A 141 -6.58 12.09 3.43
C ARG A 141 -6.56 10.57 3.54
N THR A 142 -5.79 10.01 4.47
CA THR A 142 -5.70 8.57 4.69
C THR A 142 -7.04 7.98 5.13
N LYS A 143 -7.74 8.64 6.04
CA LYS A 143 -9.11 8.28 6.44
C LYS A 143 -10.01 8.13 5.22
N SER A 144 -9.98 9.10 4.30
CA SER A 144 -10.81 9.09 3.10
C SER A 144 -10.44 7.97 2.12
N ILE A 145 -9.14 7.71 1.92
CA ILE A 145 -8.65 6.59 1.10
C ILE A 145 -9.11 5.26 1.68
N VAL A 146 -8.89 5.07 2.98
CA VAL A 146 -9.24 3.85 3.70
C VAL A 146 -10.76 3.62 3.68
N GLU A 147 -11.57 4.66 3.91
CA GLU A 147 -13.02 4.56 3.85
C GLU A 147 -13.50 4.07 2.47
N ASN A 148 -12.92 4.62 1.40
CA ASN A 148 -13.23 4.20 0.04
C ASN A 148 -12.87 2.73 -0.21
N LEU A 149 -11.68 2.31 0.23
CA LEU A 149 -11.24 0.92 0.10
C LEU A 149 -12.13 -0.04 0.91
N LEU A 150 -12.50 0.30 2.14
CA LEU A 150 -13.38 -0.53 2.97
C LEU A 150 -14.77 -0.74 2.35
N LYS A 151 -15.26 0.23 1.56
CA LYS A 151 -16.56 0.16 0.89
C LYS A 151 -16.49 -0.57 -0.45
N ASN A 152 -15.43 -0.33 -1.23
CA ASN A 152 -15.40 -0.68 -2.65
C ASN A 152 -14.38 -1.76 -3.03
N PHE A 153 -13.40 -2.07 -2.16
CA PHE A 153 -12.38 -3.07 -2.46
C PHE A 153 -12.86 -4.50 -2.18
N ASN A 154 -12.59 -5.42 -3.12
CA ASN A 154 -12.95 -6.83 -2.99
C ASN A 154 -11.80 -7.68 -2.46
N PHE A 155 -11.74 -7.82 -1.14
CA PHE A 155 -10.73 -8.62 -0.43
C PHE A 155 -10.83 -10.13 -0.68
N GLU A 156 -11.95 -10.63 -1.20
CA GLU A 156 -12.11 -12.07 -1.50
C GLU A 156 -11.39 -12.47 -2.79
N THR A 157 -11.27 -11.54 -3.73
CA THR A 157 -10.67 -11.79 -5.05
C THR A 157 -9.32 -11.12 -5.23
N HIS A 158 -8.97 -10.15 -4.39
CA HIS A 158 -7.73 -9.40 -4.49
C HIS A 158 -7.02 -9.30 -3.14
N TYR A 159 -5.69 -9.35 -3.20
CA TYR A 159 -4.80 -8.90 -2.14
C TYR A 159 -4.68 -7.37 -2.20
N LEU A 160 -4.68 -6.73 -1.04
CA LEU A 160 -4.28 -5.33 -0.89
C LEU A 160 -2.86 -5.30 -0.34
N LEU A 161 -1.93 -4.68 -1.05
CA LEU A 161 -0.51 -4.73 -0.75
C LEU A 161 0.00 -3.33 -0.46
N TYR A 162 0.61 -3.15 0.71
CA TYR A 162 1.36 -1.94 1.02
C TYR A 162 2.79 -2.08 0.50
N GLN A 163 3.25 -1.08 -0.25
CA GLN A 163 4.63 -0.99 -0.72
C GLN A 163 5.20 0.40 -0.41
N CYS A 164 6.46 0.46 -0.02
CA CYS A 164 7.19 1.73 0.10
C CYS A 164 8.55 1.70 -0.60
N SER A 165 9.06 2.89 -0.90
CA SER A 165 10.43 3.11 -1.37
C SER A 165 10.96 4.45 -0.84
N TRP A 166 12.18 4.45 -0.30
CA TRP A 166 12.81 5.67 0.24
C TRP A 166 14.33 5.72 0.09
#